data_AF-A0A816E481-F1
#
_entry.id   AF-A0A816E481-F1
#
_cell.length_a   1.000
_cell.length_b   1.000
_cell.length_c   1.000
_cell.angle_alpha   90.00
_cell.angle_beta   90.00
_cell.angle_gamma   90.00
#
_symmetry.space_group_name_H-M   'P 1'
#
loop_
_entity.id
_entity.type
_entity.pdbx_description
1 polymer ?
#
loop_
_entity_poly.entity_id
_entity_poly.type
_entity_poly.pdbx_seq_one_letter_code
_entity_poly.pdbx_strand_id
1 'polypeptide(L)'
;MTARRETAMRQHTFSLYNLSANEIYFRDYAVLCQSTLNEDQQLKIKGRVNICSKSLVFVPNDIRSPMIKILYEQILKFEDSRKNEFSLTDSTIISSSDINKKNSNSLILNCSSVTLMAINGRIEPYTIIYDTHRFDFEFVHSNVEDCLSVVGQLYRSTTLPFPQQVMMIKSIVQGRLKMLKFDLKQLKDLYEKILFEEDAYVIRPLIQNPGKCLLTNQCCYFQALNNINEQQIVTYDLSTLIKLTKRRYKFHYIGCELQFKLTD
;
A
#
# COMPACT_ATOMS: atom_id res chain seq x y z
N MET A 1 18.80 -36.35 -14.56
CA MET A 1 18.23 -36.06 -13.23
C MET A 1 17.80 -34.61 -13.21
N THR A 2 16.53 -34.38 -13.55
CA THR A 2 15.92 -33.07 -13.73
C THR A 2 15.54 -32.50 -12.37
N ALA A 3 16.25 -31.45 -11.95
CA ALA A 3 15.89 -30.70 -10.75
C ALA A 3 14.51 -30.05 -10.98
N ARG A 4 13.49 -30.60 -10.32
CA ARG A 4 12.20 -29.92 -10.12
C ARG A 4 12.50 -28.59 -9.45
N ARG A 5 12.38 -27.49 -10.20
CA ARG A 5 12.13 -26.18 -9.60
C ARG A 5 10.77 -26.29 -8.93
N GLU A 6 10.76 -26.60 -7.64
CA GLU A 6 9.61 -26.31 -6.80
C GLU A 6 9.30 -24.84 -6.99
N THR A 7 8.25 -24.57 -7.75
CA THR A 7 7.70 -23.24 -7.91
C THR A 7 7.16 -22.94 -6.53
N ALA A 8 7.89 -22.15 -5.75
CA ALA A 8 7.45 -21.76 -4.42
C ALA A 8 6.07 -21.13 -4.56
N MET A 9 5.03 -21.85 -4.14
CA MET A 9 3.69 -21.32 -3.97
C MET A 9 3.84 -20.17 -2.98
N ARG A 10 3.90 -18.93 -3.47
CA ARG A 10 3.68 -17.79 -2.61
C ARG A 10 2.19 -17.72 -2.35
N GLN A 11 1.84 -17.42 -1.11
CA GLN A 11 0.48 -17.08 -0.72
C GLN A 11 -0.07 -16.03 -1.71
N HIS A 12 -1.33 -16.21 -2.11
CA HIS A 12 -2.10 -15.24 -2.89
C HIS A 12 -2.39 -14.02 -2.00
N THR A 13 -1.33 -13.30 -1.67
CA THR A 13 -1.32 -12.22 -0.70
C THR A 13 -0.53 -11.08 -1.28
N PHE A 14 -1.03 -9.87 -1.07
CA PHE A 14 -0.31 -8.65 -1.41
C PHE A 14 1.06 -8.62 -0.73
N SER A 15 2.10 -8.26 -1.48
CA SER A 15 3.43 -8.03 -0.95
C SER A 15 3.99 -6.71 -1.48
N LEU A 16 4.93 -6.10 -0.76
CA LEU A 16 5.58 -4.88 -1.25
C LEU A 16 6.37 -5.08 -2.56
N TYR A 17 6.65 -6.32 -2.96
CA TYR A 17 7.26 -6.64 -4.26
C TYR A 17 6.29 -6.48 -5.44
N ASN A 18 4.99 -6.38 -5.18
CA ASN A 18 3.99 -6.06 -6.20
C ASN A 18 3.98 -4.55 -6.54
N LEU A 19 4.73 -3.73 -5.79
CA LEU A 19 4.81 -2.31 -6.01
C LEU A 19 5.79 -1.96 -7.15
N SER A 20 5.49 -0.86 -7.83
CA SER A 20 6.41 -0.26 -8.80
C SER A 20 7.57 0.44 -8.08
N ALA A 21 8.65 0.74 -8.78
CA ALA A 21 9.79 1.45 -8.18
C ALA A 21 9.38 2.78 -7.52
N ASN A 22 9.86 3.00 -6.29
CA ASN A 22 9.53 4.15 -5.43
C ASN A 22 8.03 4.30 -5.09
N GLU A 23 7.23 3.25 -5.26
CA GLU A 23 5.84 3.24 -4.81
C GLU A 23 5.77 2.84 -3.33
N ILE A 24 4.89 3.51 -2.58
CA ILE A 24 4.70 3.31 -1.14
C ILE A 24 3.31 2.73 -0.91
N TYR A 25 3.22 1.61 -0.18
CA TYR A 25 1.96 1.09 0.32
C TYR A 25 1.56 1.79 1.62
N PHE A 26 0.30 2.20 1.72
CA PHE A 26 -0.22 2.92 2.88
C PHE A 26 -1.08 2.04 3.79
N ARG A 27 -2.13 1.41 3.24
CA ARG A 27 -3.08 0.55 3.95
C ARG A 27 -4.02 -0.17 2.99
N ASP A 28 -4.75 -1.15 3.50
CA ASP A 28 -5.79 -1.90 2.81
C ASP A 28 -7.17 -1.69 3.44
N TYR A 29 -8.20 -2.00 2.65
CA TYR A 29 -9.59 -2.05 3.09
C TYR A 29 -10.24 -3.35 2.62
N ALA A 30 -11.00 -3.99 3.50
CA ALA A 30 -11.81 -5.16 3.14
C ALA A 30 -13.03 -4.71 2.32
N VAL A 31 -13.17 -5.26 1.11
CA VAL A 31 -14.21 -4.85 0.15
C VAL A 31 -14.88 -6.05 -0.54
N LEU A 32 -16.10 -5.84 -1.00
CA LEU A 32 -16.74 -6.64 -2.03
C LEU A 32 -16.58 -5.90 -3.36
N CYS A 33 -15.93 -6.53 -4.34
CA CYS A 33 -15.68 -5.95 -5.64
C CYS A 33 -16.65 -6.52 -6.68
N GLN A 34 -17.35 -5.64 -7.37
CA GLN A 34 -18.06 -5.95 -8.61
C GLN A 34 -17.33 -5.26 -9.76
N SER A 35 -17.07 -5.98 -10.86
CA SER A 35 -16.29 -5.45 -11.98
C SER A 35 -16.85 -5.91 -13.32
N THR A 36 -16.76 -5.04 -14.33
CA THR A 36 -17.02 -5.40 -15.74
C THR A 36 -16.00 -6.37 -16.31
N LEU A 37 -14.87 -6.60 -15.62
CA LEU A 37 -13.86 -7.57 -16.02
C LEU A 37 -14.32 -9.02 -15.82
N ASN A 38 -15.26 -9.24 -14.89
CA ASN A 38 -15.83 -10.56 -14.66
C ASN A 38 -16.93 -10.83 -15.69
N GLU A 39 -16.98 -12.07 -16.21
CA GLU A 39 -18.06 -12.50 -17.11
C GLU A 39 -19.43 -12.31 -16.44
N ASP A 40 -19.54 -12.72 -15.18
CA ASP A 40 -20.71 -12.47 -14.35
C ASP A 40 -20.62 -11.10 -13.67
N GLN A 41 -21.10 -10.07 -14.37
CA GLN A 41 -21.09 -8.69 -13.89
C GLN A 41 -21.86 -8.47 -12.57
N GLN A 42 -22.72 -9.41 -12.15
CA GLN A 42 -23.43 -9.35 -10.87
C GLN A 42 -22.67 -9.99 -9.70
N LEU A 43 -21.61 -10.75 -9.99
CA LEU A 43 -20.85 -11.46 -8.97
C LEU A 43 -19.98 -10.47 -8.18
N LYS A 44 -20.25 -10.39 -6.87
CA LYS A 44 -19.42 -9.65 -5.92
C LYS A 44 -18.31 -10.57 -5.38
N ILE A 45 -17.07 -10.25 -5.72
CA ILE A 45 -15.88 -10.96 -5.27
C ILE A 45 -15.36 -10.31 -3.99
N LYS A 46 -15.30 -11.09 -2.90
CA LYS A 46 -14.69 -10.62 -1.65
C LYS A 46 -13.18 -10.53 -1.79
N GLY A 47 -12.60 -9.44 -1.30
CA GLY A 47 -11.16 -9.23 -1.32
C GLY A 47 -10.74 -8.02 -0.50
N ARG A 48 -9.54 -7.52 -0.78
CA ARG A 48 -9.00 -6.29 -0.20
C ARG A 48 -8.51 -5.35 -1.28
N VAL A 49 -8.75 -4.06 -1.11
CA VAL A 49 -8.15 -3.03 -1.95
C VAL A 49 -6.99 -2.37 -1.20
N ASN A 50 -5.79 -2.47 -1.75
CA ASN A 50 -4.56 -1.90 -1.21
C ASN A 50 -4.32 -0.53 -1.82
N ILE A 51 -4.19 0.49 -0.98
CA ILE A 51 -3.93 1.86 -1.39
C ILE A 51 -2.43 2.11 -1.41
N CYS A 52 -1.88 2.34 -2.60
CA CYS A 52 -0.47 2.59 -2.84
C CYS A 52 -0.28 3.98 -3.43
N SER A 53 0.93 4.53 -3.41
CA SER A 53 1.16 5.92 -3.82
C SER A 53 0.97 6.19 -5.32
N LYS A 54 0.96 5.15 -6.16
CA LYS A 54 0.79 5.26 -7.62
C LYS A 54 -0.38 4.41 -8.15
N SER A 55 -0.95 3.54 -7.33
CA SER A 55 -1.92 2.55 -7.77
C SER A 55 -2.85 2.06 -6.67
N LEU A 56 -3.96 1.49 -7.10
CA LEU A 56 -4.83 0.64 -6.30
C LEU A 56 -4.56 -0.81 -6.69
N VAL A 57 -4.40 -1.71 -5.70
CA VAL A 57 -4.26 -3.14 -5.96
C VAL A 57 -5.38 -3.90 -5.27
N PHE A 58 -6.33 -4.40 -6.04
CA PHE A 58 -7.36 -5.31 -5.57
C PHE A 58 -6.83 -6.75 -5.52
N VAL A 59 -7.00 -7.38 -4.37
CA VAL A 59 -6.58 -8.75 -4.09
C VAL A 59 -7.82 -9.55 -3.70
N PRO A 60 -8.35 -10.37 -4.62
CA PRO A 60 -9.44 -11.29 -4.29
C PRO A 60 -9.05 -12.25 -3.16
N ASN A 61 -10.03 -12.75 -2.41
CA ASN A 61 -9.79 -13.86 -1.48
C ASN A 61 -9.70 -15.21 -2.21
N ASP A 62 -10.29 -15.31 -3.41
CA ASP A 62 -10.20 -16.50 -4.24
C ASP A 62 -8.90 -16.47 -5.06
N ILE A 63 -8.07 -17.49 -4.86
CA ILE A 63 -6.75 -17.63 -5.49
C ILE A 63 -6.86 -17.76 -7.02
N ARG A 64 -8.02 -18.24 -7.50
CA ARG A 64 -8.31 -18.41 -8.93
C ARG A 64 -8.49 -17.07 -9.63
N SER A 65 -8.99 -16.07 -8.90
CA SER A 65 -9.16 -14.72 -9.42
C SER A 65 -7.84 -13.94 -9.34
N PRO A 66 -7.50 -13.18 -10.40
CA PRO A 66 -6.24 -12.48 -10.39
C PRO A 66 -6.20 -11.28 -9.46
N MET A 67 -5.00 -10.95 -8.98
CA MET A 67 -4.74 -9.62 -8.41
C MET A 67 -4.80 -8.57 -9.52
N ILE A 68 -5.56 -7.49 -9.29
CA ILE A 68 -5.79 -6.43 -10.27
C ILE A 68 -5.14 -5.15 -9.77
N LYS A 69 -4.18 -4.63 -10.53
CA LYS A 69 -3.51 -3.35 -10.28
C LYS A 69 -4.01 -2.30 -11.25
N ILE A 70 -4.44 -1.17 -10.69
CA ILE A 70 -5.00 -0.03 -11.40
C ILE A 70 -4.12 1.17 -11.08
N LEU A 71 -3.39 1.69 -12.06
CA LEU A 71 -2.56 2.88 -11.89
C LEU A 71 -3.46 4.13 -11.81
N TYR A 72 -3.13 5.08 -10.93
CA TYR A 72 -3.92 6.33 -10.81
C TYR A 72 -3.95 7.12 -12.12
N GLU A 73 -2.87 7.08 -12.90
CA GLU A 73 -2.77 7.70 -14.23
C GLU A 73 -3.76 7.13 -15.25
N GLN A 74 -4.31 5.93 -14.99
CA GLN A 74 -5.25 5.25 -15.87
C GLN A 74 -6.71 5.40 -15.37
N ILE A 75 -6.93 6.06 -14.24
CA ILE A 75 -8.28 6.31 -13.73
C ILE A 75 -8.88 7.47 -14.52
N LEU A 76 -10.02 7.21 -15.14
CA LEU A 76 -10.78 8.20 -15.89
C LEU A 76 -11.73 8.98 -14.97
N LYS A 77 -12.28 8.30 -13.95
CA LYS A 77 -13.25 8.85 -13.01
C LYS A 77 -13.35 7.97 -11.77
N PHE A 78 -13.61 8.56 -10.61
CA PHE A 78 -14.03 7.82 -9.42
C PHE A 78 -15.06 8.61 -8.60
N GLU A 79 -15.93 7.91 -7.87
CA GLU A 79 -17.10 8.47 -7.18
C GLU A 79 -17.32 7.76 -5.84
N ASP A 80 -17.81 8.51 -4.84
CA ASP A 80 -18.48 7.92 -3.65
C ASP A 80 -19.92 7.61 -4.07
N SER A 81 -20.41 6.40 -3.88
CA SER A 81 -21.82 6.12 -4.17
C SER A 81 -22.83 6.96 -3.35
N ARG A 82 -22.38 7.59 -2.26
CA ARG A 82 -23.19 8.48 -1.39
C ARG A 82 -23.14 9.96 -1.79
N LYS A 83 -22.18 10.37 -2.62
CA LYS A 83 -21.98 11.78 -3.04
C LYS A 83 -21.81 11.84 -4.55
N ASN A 84 -22.50 12.77 -5.21
CA ASN A 84 -22.34 12.95 -6.67
C ASN A 84 -20.88 13.27 -7.06
N GLU A 85 -20.56 12.88 -8.30
CA GLU A 85 -19.29 12.95 -9.02
C GLU A 85 -18.16 13.83 -8.44
N PHE A 86 -16.96 13.24 -8.26
CA PHE A 86 -15.73 14.03 -8.30
C PHE A 86 -15.38 14.30 -9.78
N SER A 87 -15.91 15.41 -10.33
CA SER A 87 -15.53 15.89 -11.66
C SER A 87 -14.11 16.49 -11.63
N LEU A 88 -13.35 16.21 -12.69
CA LEU A 88 -11.89 16.28 -12.74
C LEU A 88 -11.32 17.58 -13.36
N THR A 89 -12.07 18.68 -13.31
CA THR A 89 -11.59 19.98 -13.79
C THR A 89 -11.96 21.10 -12.83
N ASP A 90 -10.91 21.82 -12.42
CA ASP A 90 -10.82 23.07 -11.66
C ASP A 90 -11.85 23.38 -10.56
N SER A 91 -11.30 23.65 -9.38
CA SER A 91 -11.95 24.04 -8.12
C SER A 91 -12.69 22.91 -7.39
N THR A 92 -12.04 22.45 -6.33
CA THR A 92 -12.64 21.73 -5.20
C THR A 92 -13.86 22.50 -4.68
N ILE A 93 -15.06 22.08 -5.09
CA ILE A 93 -16.31 22.44 -4.44
C ILE A 93 -17.13 21.16 -4.27
N ILE A 94 -17.29 20.76 -3.01
CA ILE A 94 -18.18 19.70 -2.57
C ILE A 94 -19.60 20.17 -2.92
N SER A 95 -20.20 19.60 -3.96
CA SER A 95 -21.61 19.79 -4.27
C SER A 95 -22.38 18.59 -3.75
N SER A 96 -22.92 18.75 -2.54
CA SER A 96 -23.92 17.84 -1.98
C SER A 96 -25.28 18.14 -2.61
N SER A 97 -25.65 17.39 -3.63
CA SER A 97 -27.05 17.32 -4.07
C SER A 97 -27.30 16.00 -4.77
N ASP A 98 -27.91 15.05 -4.05
CA ASP A 98 -29.11 14.33 -4.48
C ASP A 98 -29.43 13.21 -3.49
N ILE A 99 -30.44 13.48 -2.67
CA ILE A 99 -31.11 12.53 -1.78
C ILE A 99 -31.91 11.61 -2.71
N ASN A 100 -31.42 10.39 -3.00
CA ASN A 100 -32.20 9.19 -3.38
C ASN A 100 -31.39 8.01 -3.99
N LYS A 101 -30.05 7.97 -3.88
CA LYS A 101 -29.29 6.73 -4.13
C LYS A 101 -29.01 6.00 -2.82
N LYS A 102 -29.31 4.70 -2.76
CA LYS A 102 -29.02 3.80 -1.64
C LYS A 102 -27.67 4.14 -1.01
N ASN A 103 -27.66 4.36 0.31
CA ASN A 103 -26.48 4.55 1.18
C ASN A 103 -25.51 3.36 1.10
N SER A 104 -24.91 3.16 -0.05
CA SER A 104 -23.89 2.15 -0.29
C SER A 104 -22.57 2.79 0.10
N ASN A 105 -21.79 2.10 0.92
CA ASN A 105 -20.48 2.54 1.35
C ASN A 105 -19.47 2.08 0.30
N SER A 106 -19.56 2.60 -0.92
CA SER A 106 -18.83 2.06 -2.07
C SER A 106 -18.06 3.10 -2.87
N LEU A 107 -16.88 2.69 -3.34
CA LEU A 107 -16.02 3.44 -4.25
C LEU A 107 -16.23 2.90 -5.65
N ILE A 108 -16.80 3.72 -6.53
CA ILE A 108 -16.92 3.40 -7.94
C ILE A 108 -15.74 4.03 -8.68
N LEU A 109 -15.09 3.29 -9.57
CA LEU A 109 -14.04 3.83 -10.44
C LEU A 109 -14.17 3.29 -11.87
N ASN A 110 -13.80 4.15 -12.82
CA ASN A 110 -13.64 3.80 -14.22
C ASN A 110 -12.17 4.01 -14.59
N CYS A 111 -11.58 3.07 -15.30
CA CYS A 111 -10.19 3.13 -15.74
C CYS A 111 -10.03 2.65 -17.18
N SER A 112 -9.03 3.17 -17.88
CA SER A 112 -8.73 2.85 -19.29
C SER A 112 -7.84 1.62 -19.48
N SER A 113 -7.20 1.15 -18.40
CA SER A 113 -6.42 -0.08 -18.42
C SER A 113 -6.24 -0.65 -17.02
N VAL A 114 -6.01 -1.97 -16.98
CA VAL A 114 -5.74 -2.72 -15.74
C VAL A 114 -4.60 -3.70 -15.96
N THR A 115 -3.83 -3.96 -14.90
CA THR A 115 -2.75 -4.95 -14.89
C THR A 115 -3.12 -6.14 -14.03
N LEU A 116 -3.10 -7.33 -14.61
CA LEU A 116 -3.31 -8.60 -13.91
C LEU A 116 -1.95 -9.13 -13.45
N MET A 117 -1.77 -9.31 -12.14
CA MET A 117 -0.45 -9.54 -11.54
C MET A 117 -0.17 -10.97 -11.09
N ALA A 118 -1.19 -11.79 -10.89
CA ALA A 118 -1.06 -13.19 -10.51
C ALA A 118 -2.35 -13.90 -10.88
N ILE A 119 -2.28 -15.01 -11.61
CA ILE A 119 -3.43 -15.88 -11.87
C ILE A 119 -3.12 -17.22 -11.19
N ASN A 120 -4.08 -17.81 -10.47
CA ASN A 120 -3.95 -19.12 -9.83
C ASN A 120 -2.79 -19.27 -8.80
N GLY A 121 -2.40 -18.17 -8.14
CA GLY A 121 -1.31 -18.20 -7.13
C GLY A 121 0.07 -18.53 -7.71
N ARG A 122 0.25 -18.39 -9.03
CA ARG A 122 1.54 -18.62 -9.72
C ARG A 122 2.19 -17.29 -10.10
N ILE A 123 3.51 -17.29 -10.13
CA ILE A 123 4.31 -16.17 -10.63
C ILE A 123 4.27 -16.25 -12.16
N GLU A 124 3.41 -15.43 -12.76
CA GLU A 124 3.30 -15.28 -14.21
C GLU A 124 3.61 -13.83 -14.62
N PRO A 125 4.05 -13.59 -15.86
CA PRO A 125 4.18 -12.24 -16.39
C PRO A 125 2.88 -11.46 -16.24
N TYR A 126 2.99 -10.19 -15.88
CA TYR A 126 1.81 -9.34 -15.75
C TYR A 126 1.14 -9.14 -17.10
N THR A 127 -0.17 -9.29 -17.14
CA THR A 127 -0.97 -9.06 -18.36
C THR A 127 -1.65 -7.71 -18.24
N ILE A 128 -1.42 -6.83 -19.21
CA ILE A 128 -2.07 -5.52 -19.25
C ILE A 128 -3.24 -5.60 -20.22
N ILE A 129 -4.42 -5.21 -19.75
CA ILE A 129 -5.63 -5.12 -20.56
C ILE A 129 -5.90 -3.62 -20.80
N TYR A 130 -5.91 -3.22 -22.07
CA TYR A 130 -6.18 -1.86 -22.50
C TYR A 130 -7.65 -1.73 -22.92
N ASP A 131 -8.54 -1.71 -21.93
CA ASP A 131 -9.96 -1.49 -22.15
C ASP A 131 -10.58 -0.73 -20.97
N THR A 132 -11.73 -0.12 -21.21
CA THR A 132 -12.45 0.62 -20.18
C THR A 132 -13.15 -0.36 -19.24
N HIS A 133 -12.75 -0.33 -17.97
CA HIS A 133 -13.34 -1.17 -16.95
C HIS A 133 -13.89 -0.33 -15.80
N ARG A 134 -15.08 -0.74 -15.33
CA ARG A 134 -15.72 -0.20 -14.14
C ARG A 134 -15.53 -1.17 -12.98
N PHE A 135 -15.11 -0.64 -11.83
CA PHE A 135 -15.06 -1.36 -10.57
C PHE A 135 -15.93 -0.65 -9.55
N ASP A 136 -16.67 -1.44 -8.78
CA ASP A 136 -17.45 -1.01 -7.63
C ASP A 136 -16.92 -1.75 -6.40
N PHE A 137 -16.28 -1.02 -5.50
CA PHE A 137 -15.72 -1.53 -4.25
C PHE A 137 -16.61 -1.14 -3.09
N GLU A 138 -17.42 -2.07 -2.60
CA GLU A 138 -18.25 -1.90 -1.41
C GLU A 138 -17.45 -2.24 -0.15
N PHE A 139 -17.29 -1.28 0.77
CA PHE A 139 -16.47 -1.41 1.97
C PHE A 139 -17.25 -2.11 3.09
N VAL A 140 -16.64 -3.15 3.66
CA VAL A 140 -17.30 -4.02 4.64
C VAL A 140 -17.21 -3.46 6.07
N HIS A 141 -16.03 -3.01 6.48
CA HIS A 141 -15.74 -2.62 7.88
C HIS A 141 -15.14 -1.21 8.01
N SER A 142 -15.20 -0.38 6.96
CA SER A 142 -14.53 0.92 6.95
C SER A 142 -15.32 1.92 6.13
N ASN A 143 -15.22 3.21 6.42
CA ASN A 143 -15.92 4.24 5.66
C ASN A 143 -15.15 4.55 4.36
N VAL A 144 -15.85 4.64 3.23
CA VAL A 144 -15.27 5.00 1.93
C VAL A 144 -14.68 6.41 1.93
N GLU A 145 -15.16 7.34 2.78
CA GLU A 145 -14.60 8.70 2.92
C GLU A 145 -13.13 8.71 3.33
N ASP A 146 -12.75 7.81 4.25
CA ASP A 146 -11.36 7.69 4.71
C ASP A 146 -10.45 7.26 3.55
N CYS A 147 -10.96 6.39 2.67
CA CYS A 147 -10.25 5.96 1.49
C CYS A 147 -10.21 7.07 0.42
N LEU A 148 -11.34 7.71 0.15
CA LEU A 148 -11.49 8.74 -0.88
C LEU A 148 -10.59 9.95 -0.66
N SER A 149 -10.46 10.42 0.59
CA SER A 149 -9.57 11.54 0.90
C SER A 149 -8.12 11.24 0.49
N VAL A 150 -7.67 10.01 0.72
CA VAL A 150 -6.32 9.54 0.41
C VAL A 150 -6.16 9.30 -1.09
N VAL A 151 -7.10 8.56 -1.69
CA VAL A 151 -7.10 8.25 -3.12
C VAL A 151 -7.16 9.52 -3.94
N GLY A 152 -7.99 10.48 -3.56
CA GLY A 152 -8.08 11.78 -4.24
C GLY A 152 -6.79 12.58 -4.18
N GLN A 153 -6.09 12.61 -3.04
CA GLN A 153 -4.77 13.24 -2.95
C GLN A 153 -3.74 12.53 -3.83
N LEU A 154 -3.70 11.21 -3.80
CA LEU A 154 -2.73 10.43 -4.58
C LEU A 154 -3.01 10.51 -6.09
N TYR A 155 -4.28 10.50 -6.49
CA TYR A 155 -4.69 10.74 -7.86
C TYR A 155 -4.30 12.16 -8.32
N ARG A 156 -4.53 13.20 -7.51
CA ARG A 156 -4.06 14.56 -7.85
C ARG A 156 -2.55 14.63 -8.01
N SER A 157 -1.79 13.78 -7.30
CA SER A 157 -0.34 13.75 -7.47
C SER A 157 0.10 13.31 -8.87
N THR A 158 -0.71 12.51 -9.58
CA THR A 158 -0.36 12.05 -10.93
C THR A 158 -0.61 13.09 -12.02
N THR A 159 -1.38 14.15 -11.73
CA THR A 159 -1.58 15.27 -12.66
C THR A 159 -0.49 16.35 -12.55
N LEU A 160 0.40 16.23 -11.57
CA LEU A 160 1.49 17.17 -11.32
C LEU A 160 2.77 16.77 -12.07
N PRO A 161 3.64 17.74 -12.41
CA PRO A 161 5.01 17.44 -12.86
C PRO A 161 5.77 16.57 -11.84
N PHE A 162 6.64 15.69 -12.34
CA PHE A 162 7.35 14.69 -11.52
C PHE A 162 8.00 15.23 -10.22
N PRO A 163 8.70 16.39 -10.21
CA PRO A 163 9.26 16.91 -8.95
C PRO A 163 8.20 17.24 -7.90
N GLN A 164 7.07 17.81 -8.32
CA GLN A 164 5.96 18.16 -7.45
C GLN A 164 5.19 16.92 -6.99
N GLN A 165 5.01 15.94 -7.86
CA GLN A 165 4.46 14.62 -7.50
C GLN A 165 5.26 13.98 -6.36
N VAL A 166 6.60 13.94 -6.49
CA VAL A 166 7.48 13.37 -5.45
C VAL A 166 7.38 14.16 -4.14
N MET A 167 7.35 15.49 -4.20
CA MET A 167 7.17 16.32 -3.00
C MET A 167 5.82 16.07 -2.34
N MET A 168 4.74 15.99 -3.11
CA MET A 168 3.39 15.75 -2.60
C MET A 168 3.29 14.40 -1.89
N ILE A 169 3.76 13.32 -2.52
CA ILE A 169 3.79 11.98 -1.91
C ILE A 169 4.64 11.99 -0.63
N LYS A 170 5.81 12.63 -0.66
CA LYS A 170 6.68 12.77 0.52
C LYS A 170 5.97 13.49 1.66
N SER A 171 5.25 14.57 1.37
CA SER A 171 4.46 15.32 2.38
C SER A 171 3.34 14.48 2.97
N ILE A 172 2.64 13.67 2.18
CA ILE A 172 1.62 12.72 2.66
C ILE A 172 2.24 11.70 3.61
N VAL A 173 3.38 11.11 3.23
CA VAL A 173 4.11 10.13 4.06
C VAL A 173 4.59 10.77 5.36
N GLN A 174 5.19 11.97 5.30
CA GLN A 174 5.65 12.70 6.47
C GLN A 174 4.50 13.08 7.41
N GLY A 175 3.37 13.53 6.87
CA GLY A 175 2.18 13.82 7.67
C GLY A 175 1.70 12.60 8.44
N ARG A 176 1.69 11.43 7.78
CA ARG A 176 1.29 10.17 8.42
C ARG A 176 2.32 9.67 9.44
N LEU A 177 3.62 9.80 9.17
CA LEU A 177 4.68 9.43 10.13
C LEU A 177 4.61 10.27 11.40
N LYS A 178 4.30 11.56 11.30
CA LYS A 178 4.06 12.43 12.47
C LYS A 178 2.87 12.00 13.32
N MET A 179 1.85 11.40 12.70
CA MET A 179 0.68 10.87 13.40
C MET A 179 0.89 9.46 13.96
N LEU A 180 1.83 8.71 13.38
CA LEU A 180 2.21 7.38 13.88
C LEU A 180 2.87 7.57 15.25
N LYS A 181 2.40 6.84 16.26
CA LYS A 181 3.07 6.75 17.56
C LYS A 181 3.68 5.36 17.68
N PHE A 182 4.91 5.29 18.17
CA PHE A 182 5.53 4.01 18.40
C PHE A 182 4.78 3.24 19.51
N ASP A 183 4.43 1.98 19.27
CA ASP A 183 3.76 1.14 20.27
C ASP A 183 4.76 0.59 21.29
N LEU A 184 4.97 1.35 22.37
CA LEU A 184 5.88 1.00 23.45
C LEU A 184 5.50 -0.28 24.20
N LYS A 185 4.28 -0.81 24.01
CA LYS A 185 3.86 -2.07 24.65
C LYS A 185 4.52 -3.30 24.04
N GLN A 186 5.11 -3.16 22.85
CA GLN A 186 5.76 -4.27 22.13
C GLN A 186 7.28 -4.31 22.36
N LEU A 187 7.79 -3.53 23.33
CA LEU A 187 9.17 -3.67 23.78
C LEU A 187 9.38 -5.05 24.41
N LYS A 188 10.58 -5.62 24.19
CA LYS A 188 10.98 -6.93 24.68
C LYS A 188 11.07 -6.93 26.21
N ASP A 189 11.55 -5.83 26.79
CA ASP A 189 11.72 -5.65 28.23
C ASP A 189 11.21 -4.27 28.68
N LEU A 190 10.47 -4.26 29.79
CA LEU A 190 9.88 -3.06 30.41
C LEU A 190 10.94 -2.11 30.98
N TYR A 191 12.15 -2.61 31.22
CA TYR A 191 13.28 -1.82 31.73
C TYR A 191 14.17 -1.25 30.61
N GLU A 192 13.80 -1.45 29.35
CA GLU A 192 14.51 -0.84 28.24
C GLU A 192 14.45 0.69 28.30
N LYS A 193 15.62 1.32 28.15
CA LYS A 193 15.74 2.78 28.07
C LYS A 193 15.77 3.19 26.61
N ILE A 194 14.79 4.00 26.22
CA ILE A 194 14.72 4.60 24.89
C ILE A 194 15.89 5.59 24.74
N LEU A 195 16.74 5.36 23.74
CA LEU A 195 17.85 6.24 23.39
C LEU A 195 17.42 7.30 22.38
N PHE A 196 16.69 6.90 21.34
CA PHE A 196 16.05 7.82 20.40
C PHE A 196 14.92 7.14 19.61
N GLU A 197 14.02 7.97 19.08
CA GLU A 197 12.98 7.60 18.12
C GLU A 197 13.10 8.53 16.89
N GLU A 198 13.20 7.96 15.70
CA GLU A 198 13.33 8.73 14.45
C GLU A 198 12.50 8.13 13.33
N ASP A 199 12.07 8.99 12.40
CA ASP A 199 11.41 8.56 11.18
C ASP A 199 12.43 7.96 10.21
N ALA A 200 12.21 6.73 9.76
CA ALA A 200 13.17 5.98 8.96
C ALA A 200 12.52 5.25 7.79
N TYR A 201 13.35 4.88 6.81
CA TYR A 201 12.95 4.03 5.70
C TYR A 201 13.77 2.74 5.76
N VAL A 202 13.08 1.59 5.84
CA VAL A 202 13.71 0.30 5.60
C VAL A 202 13.84 0.12 4.10
N ILE A 203 15.08 0.05 3.64
CA ILE A 203 15.43 -0.14 2.24
C ILE A 203 15.73 -1.62 2.01
N ARG A 204 14.98 -2.24 1.10
CA ARG A 204 15.23 -3.59 0.59
C ARG A 204 15.29 -3.53 -0.94
N PRO A 205 15.79 -4.58 -1.63
CA PRO A 205 15.72 -4.61 -3.09
C PRO A 205 14.30 -4.32 -3.56
N LEU A 206 14.15 -3.28 -4.39
CA LEU A 206 12.88 -2.80 -4.98
C LEU A 206 11.84 -2.22 -3.99
N ILE A 207 12.11 -2.20 -2.69
CA ILE A 207 11.15 -1.78 -1.66
C ILE A 207 11.71 -0.63 -0.82
N GLN A 208 10.87 0.38 -0.60
CA GLN A 208 11.11 1.47 0.36
C GLN A 208 9.93 1.49 1.33
N ASN A 209 10.14 1.02 2.56
CA ASN A 209 9.08 0.99 3.55
C ASN A 209 9.30 2.08 4.61
N PRO A 210 8.47 3.16 4.64
CA PRO A 210 8.56 4.17 5.69
C PRO A 210 8.04 3.62 7.03
N GLY A 211 8.59 4.14 8.12
CA GLY A 211 8.16 3.79 9.48
C GLY A 211 8.92 4.58 10.54
N LYS A 212 8.80 4.13 11.79
CA LYS A 212 9.54 4.66 12.93
C LYS A 212 10.59 3.67 13.39
N CYS A 213 11.82 4.15 13.57
CA CYS A 213 12.91 3.42 14.18
C CYS A 213 13.05 3.87 15.63
N LEU A 214 12.98 2.93 16.56
CA LEU A 214 13.19 3.16 17.98
C LEU A 214 14.44 2.40 18.41
N LEU A 215 15.44 3.11 18.93
CA LEU A 215 16.62 2.49 19.50
C LEU A 215 16.53 2.52 21.02
N THR A 216 16.71 1.37 21.66
CA THR A 216 16.87 1.26 23.10
C THR A 216 18.30 0.85 23.44
N ASN A 217 18.60 0.72 24.73
CA ASN A 217 19.87 0.16 25.21
C ASN A 217 20.06 -1.33 24.90
N GLN A 218 19.02 -2.06 24.49
CA GLN A 218 19.09 -3.51 24.23
C GLN A 218 18.72 -3.89 22.79
N CYS A 219 17.76 -3.21 22.19
CA CYS A 219 17.18 -3.58 20.90
C CYS A 219 17.02 -2.36 19.98
N CYS A 220 17.03 -2.63 18.68
CA CYS A 220 16.57 -1.69 17.65
C CYS A 220 15.23 -2.20 17.12
N TYR A 221 14.21 -1.37 17.18
CA TYR A 221 12.87 -1.69 16.70
C TYR A 221 12.50 -0.87 15.48
N PHE A 222 11.75 -1.47 14.57
CA PHE A 222 11.16 -0.77 13.44
C PHE A 222 9.67 -1.04 13.36
N GLN A 223 8.87 0.03 13.48
CA GLN A 223 7.43 0.00 13.26
C GLN A 223 7.12 0.54 11.87
N ALA A 224 6.60 -0.30 10.99
CA ALA A 224 6.21 0.15 9.65
C ALA A 224 5.03 1.14 9.72
N LEU A 225 4.99 2.08 8.78
CA LEU A 225 3.85 2.98 8.61
C LEU A 225 2.60 2.22 8.13
N ASN A 226 2.82 1.14 7.38
CA ASN A 226 1.76 0.32 6.82
C ASN A 226 1.56 -0.96 7.64
N ASN A 227 0.44 -1.64 7.35
CA ASN A 227 -0.02 -2.85 8.01
C ASN A 227 0.24 -4.11 7.18
N ILE A 228 1.33 -4.14 6.40
CA ILE A 228 1.62 -5.26 5.49
C ILE A 228 1.99 -6.55 6.24
N ASN A 229 2.66 -6.42 7.38
CA ASN A 229 3.09 -7.56 8.19
C ASN A 229 2.10 -7.75 9.35
N GLU A 230 1.83 -9.01 9.69
CA GLU A 230 1.05 -9.36 10.89
C GLU A 230 1.75 -8.86 12.17
N GLN A 231 3.08 -8.93 12.20
CA GLN A 231 3.91 -8.25 13.18
C GLN A 231 4.12 -6.79 12.76
N GLN A 232 3.47 -5.88 13.48
CA GLN A 232 3.56 -4.44 13.25
C GLN A 232 4.97 -3.89 13.53
N ILE A 233 5.70 -4.53 14.45
CA ILE A 233 7.03 -4.12 14.88
C ILE A 233 8.02 -5.25 14.63
N VAL A 234 9.13 -4.92 13.96
CA VAL A 234 10.27 -5.82 13.76
C VAL A 234 11.33 -5.46 14.78
N THR A 235 11.80 -6.46 15.52
CA THR A 235 12.79 -6.31 16.59
C THR A 235 14.14 -6.87 16.17
N TYR A 236 15.20 -6.13 16.44
CA TYR A 236 16.58 -6.54 16.21
C TYR A 236 17.38 -6.41 17.52
N ASP A 237 17.87 -7.53 18.05
CA ASP A 237 18.64 -7.55 19.30
C ASP A 237 20.06 -7.01 19.06
N LEU A 238 20.45 -5.98 19.80
CA LEU A 238 21.77 -5.35 19.63
C LEU A 238 22.91 -6.27 20.06
N SER A 239 22.67 -7.26 20.92
CA SER A 239 23.68 -8.28 21.28
C SER A 239 24.14 -9.10 20.08
N THR A 240 23.30 -9.21 19.04
CA THR A 240 23.60 -9.93 17.81
C THR A 240 24.18 -9.03 16.72
N LEU A 241 24.33 -7.72 16.97
CA LEU A 241 24.86 -6.77 15.98
C LEU A 241 26.35 -7.04 15.73
N ILE A 242 26.68 -7.43 14.50
CA ILE A 242 28.06 -7.70 14.06
C ILE A 242 28.71 -6.43 13.53
N LYS A 243 27.98 -5.65 12.72
CA LYS A 243 28.57 -4.53 11.99
C LYS A 243 27.56 -3.42 11.75
N LEU A 244 28.03 -2.19 11.92
CA LEU A 244 27.32 -0.96 11.59
C LEU A 244 28.11 -0.19 10.55
N THR A 245 27.49 0.13 9.41
CA THR A 245 28.14 0.85 8.31
C THR A 245 27.32 2.05 7.86
N LYS A 246 27.95 3.23 7.80
CA LYS A 246 27.33 4.43 7.20
C LYS A 246 27.16 4.23 5.69
N ARG A 247 25.99 4.59 5.16
CA ARG A 247 25.65 4.43 3.74
C ARG A 247 25.14 5.74 3.14
N ARG A 248 25.37 5.88 1.84
CA ARG A 248 24.70 6.89 1.03
C ARG A 248 23.38 6.33 0.51
N TYR A 249 22.35 7.16 0.48
CA TYR A 249 21.08 6.85 -0.14
C TYR A 249 20.66 8.02 -1.02
N LYS A 250 20.34 7.74 -2.29
CA LYS A 250 20.07 8.75 -3.32
C LYS A 250 21.16 9.85 -3.34
N PHE A 251 22.43 9.45 -3.26
CA PHE A 251 23.63 10.32 -3.19
C PHE A 251 23.81 11.18 -1.92
N HIS A 252 22.95 11.03 -0.91
CA HIS A 252 23.07 11.76 0.36
C HIS A 252 23.57 10.83 1.48
N TYR A 253 24.41 11.34 2.39
CA TYR A 253 24.92 10.60 3.55
C TYR A 253 23.88 10.48 4.68
N ILE A 254 22.80 9.77 4.40
CA ILE A 254 21.63 9.67 5.30
C ILE A 254 21.26 8.22 5.65
N GLY A 255 22.04 7.24 5.18
CA GLY A 255 21.76 5.81 5.37
C GLY A 255 22.65 5.16 6.42
N CYS A 256 22.14 4.07 6.99
CA CYS A 256 22.89 3.16 7.85
C CYS A 256 22.54 1.72 7.46
N GLU A 257 23.53 0.83 7.47
CA GLU A 257 23.35 -0.60 7.29
C GLU A 257 23.77 -1.31 8.58
N LEU A 258 22.87 -2.11 9.13
CA LEU A 258 23.07 -2.93 10.32
C LEU A 258 23.12 -4.40 9.89
N GLN A 259 24.18 -5.10 10.29
CA GLN A 259 24.35 -6.52 10.02
C GLN A 259 24.28 -7.28 11.34
N PHE A 260 23.29 -8.16 11.46
CA PHE A 260 23.06 -8.98 12.65
C PHE A 260 23.48 -10.43 12.38
N LYS A 261 23.90 -11.12 13.44
CA LYS A 261 24.14 -12.56 13.40
C LYS A 261 22.79 -13.27 13.28
N LEU A 262 22.67 -14.16 12.30
CA LEU A 262 21.57 -15.12 12.27
C LEU A 262 21.72 -16.01 13.51
N THR A 263 20.74 -15.92 14.40
CA THR A 263 20.58 -16.87 15.50
C THR A 263 19.80 -18.05 14.92
N ASP A 264 20.36 -19.26 15.08
CA ASP A 264 19.71 -20.52 14.68
C ASP A 264 18.42 -20.75 15.48
#